data_AF-A0A3B9DQJ8-F1
#
_entry.id   AF-A0A3B9DQJ8-F1
#
_cell.length_a   1.000
_cell.length_b   1.000
_cell.length_c   1.000
_cell.angle_alpha   90.00
_cell.angle_beta   90.00
_cell.angle_gamma   90.00
#
_symmetry.space_group_name_H-M   'P 1'
#
loop_
_entity.id
_entity.type
_entity.pdbx_description
1 polymer ?
#
loop_
_entity_poly.entity_id
_entity_poly.type
_entity_poly.pdbx_seq_one_letter_code
_entity_poly.pdbx_strand_id
1 'polypeptide(L)'
;MGLALLAPVGAVMGSAPSFTAADFVLPGVPVTFERVLLVGVALSVVMAAHMPPALRLGSLTSALAVLIGFPLLSMLILVGAGPVLLAGAEGKWIIYQMGLAFLLTLVCIGAFRMGGRTNGGAPPQIPLTLAIVALLGVCLAGAFWVLSIGSIPGWITGAWALPALLVAFGLSCVKRGARRDWMAWLAAAAIGSSAAVVIAWGARIDARMDEAEIQLSRLGVPVDPYLEYVLHRFADTADSLDAAGVESAELLYESWILSGLADEGTGVWFTLWSAGDLPEFEITIGVAVRPGAADDFLEEARQGEPAFVRRLGFGDANYVVQVPLAYGRVLTGVLPARRELSNSSPFGPIFGSLTALSESPLTMVPVLEGDEATSEGTVWRRTAEGWEATVGVPYPDGAMDAKYVLDLPTSLLAAARGTLLVLGNALAILLLWALGQYVLVG
;
A
#
# COMPACT_ATOMS: atom_id res chain seq x y z
N MET A 1 -17.73 12.68 -28.88
CA MET A 1 -16.55 12.22 -28.11
C MET A 1 -16.61 12.53 -26.60
N GLY A 2 -17.63 13.22 -26.06
CA GLY A 2 -17.76 13.46 -24.61
C GLY A 2 -18.37 12.31 -23.80
N LEU A 3 -19.09 11.38 -24.44
CA LEU A 3 -19.74 10.26 -23.75
C LEU A 3 -18.83 9.02 -23.57
N ALA A 4 -17.71 8.95 -24.28
CA ALA A 4 -16.69 7.90 -24.09
C ALA A 4 -15.81 8.14 -22.83
N LEU A 5 -15.86 9.35 -22.27
CA LEU A 5 -15.19 9.73 -21.01
C LEU A 5 -15.94 9.24 -19.75
N LEU A 6 -17.17 8.73 -19.90
CA LEU A 6 -18.00 8.26 -18.80
C LEU A 6 -18.08 6.72 -18.70
N ALA A 7 -17.61 5.98 -19.72
CA ALA A 7 -17.67 4.52 -19.69
C ALA A 7 -16.46 3.93 -18.94
N PRO A 8 -16.66 3.08 -17.92
CA PRO A 8 -15.58 2.33 -17.30
C PRO A 8 -14.92 1.43 -18.35
N VAL A 9 -13.59 1.44 -18.49
CA VAL A 9 -12.90 0.52 -19.42
C VAL A 9 -13.09 -0.94 -18.98
N GLY A 10 -13.25 -1.19 -17.67
CA GLY A 10 -13.74 -2.48 -17.16
C GLY A 10 -15.15 -2.84 -17.64
N ALA A 11 -16.05 -1.86 -17.80
CA ALA A 11 -17.40 -2.12 -18.33
C ALA A 11 -17.44 -2.38 -19.84
N VAL A 12 -16.43 -1.92 -20.59
CA VAL A 12 -16.29 -2.25 -22.03
C VAL A 12 -15.73 -3.67 -22.23
N MET A 13 -14.98 -4.22 -21.26
CA MET A 13 -14.45 -5.60 -21.28
C MET A 13 -15.18 -6.58 -20.35
N GLY A 14 -16.18 -6.16 -19.58
CA GLY A 14 -16.87 -6.99 -18.58
C GLY A 14 -16.04 -7.35 -17.35
N SER A 15 -14.94 -6.65 -17.07
CA SER A 15 -14.07 -6.87 -15.91
C SER A 15 -14.32 -5.85 -14.80
N ALA A 16 -14.18 -6.29 -13.55
CA ALA A 16 -14.18 -5.39 -12.39
C ALA A 16 -13.03 -4.36 -12.52
N PRO A 17 -13.25 -3.08 -12.11
CA PRO A 17 -12.20 -2.07 -12.16
C PRO A 17 -11.02 -2.48 -11.26
N SER A 18 -9.80 -2.28 -11.78
CA SER A 18 -8.56 -2.62 -11.08
C SER A 18 -8.20 -1.62 -9.98
N PHE A 19 -8.75 -0.40 -10.04
CA PHE A 19 -8.63 0.64 -9.01
C PHE A 19 -10.00 1.16 -8.58
N THR A 20 -10.20 1.23 -7.27
CA THR A 20 -11.37 1.83 -6.63
C THR A 20 -11.06 3.24 -6.14
N ALA A 21 -12.09 3.99 -5.72
CA ALA A 21 -11.91 5.28 -5.06
C ALA A 21 -11.20 5.17 -3.69
N ALA A 22 -11.11 3.98 -3.10
CA ALA A 22 -10.29 3.76 -1.90
C ALA A 22 -8.79 3.63 -2.25
N ASP A 23 -8.46 3.21 -3.47
CA ASP A 23 -7.07 3.05 -3.93
C ASP A 23 -6.46 4.36 -4.42
N PHE A 24 -7.24 5.19 -5.15
CA PHE A 24 -6.74 6.45 -5.70
C PHE A 24 -7.85 7.47 -5.97
N VAL A 25 -7.66 8.71 -5.49
CA VAL A 25 -8.52 9.87 -5.80
C VAL A 25 -7.67 11.11 -6.01
N LEU A 26 -7.79 11.73 -7.19
CA LEU A 26 -7.12 13.00 -7.44
C LEU A 26 -7.74 14.12 -6.57
N PRO A 27 -6.94 14.97 -5.91
CA PRO A 27 -7.47 16.07 -5.11
C PRO A 27 -8.41 16.99 -5.93
N GLY A 28 -9.65 17.13 -5.47
CA GLY A 28 -10.65 18.03 -6.07
C GLY A 28 -11.39 17.48 -7.30
N VAL A 29 -11.06 16.28 -7.81
CA VAL A 29 -11.79 15.67 -8.95
C VAL A 29 -11.93 14.15 -8.74
N PRO A 30 -13.14 13.57 -8.83
CA PRO A 30 -13.35 12.12 -8.64
C PRO A 30 -12.89 11.32 -9.88
N VAL A 31 -11.59 11.36 -10.15
CA VAL A 31 -10.94 10.67 -11.27
C VAL A 31 -10.07 9.55 -10.70
N THR A 32 -10.39 8.32 -11.09
CA THR A 32 -9.59 7.14 -10.75
C THR A 32 -8.27 7.11 -11.52
N PHE A 33 -7.27 6.43 -10.98
CA PHE A 33 -5.94 6.32 -11.60
C PHE A 33 -5.99 5.78 -13.04
N GLU A 34 -6.87 4.81 -13.30
CA GLU A 34 -7.08 4.24 -14.64
C GLU A 34 -7.39 5.30 -15.69
N ARG A 35 -8.20 6.31 -15.34
CA ARG A 35 -8.56 7.40 -16.27
C ARG A 35 -7.37 8.31 -16.56
N VAL A 36 -6.56 8.61 -15.54
CA VAL A 36 -5.31 9.37 -15.71
C VAL A 36 -4.38 8.61 -16.66
N LEU A 37 -4.27 7.29 -16.49
CA LEU A 37 -3.43 6.44 -17.32
C LEU A 37 -3.95 6.35 -18.76
N LEU A 38 -5.27 6.21 -18.97
CA LEU A 38 -5.88 6.19 -20.31
C LEU A 38 -5.70 7.50 -21.06
N VAL A 39 -5.89 8.64 -20.37
CA VAL A 39 -5.63 9.97 -20.95
C VAL A 39 -4.15 10.11 -21.29
N GLY A 40 -3.26 9.65 -20.41
CA GLY A 40 -1.84 9.56 -20.69
C GLY A 40 -1.58 8.77 -21.97
N VAL A 41 -2.06 7.52 -22.05
CA VAL A 41 -1.85 6.62 -23.20
C VAL A 41 -2.34 7.26 -24.49
N ALA A 42 -3.54 7.83 -24.48
CA ALA A 42 -4.08 8.56 -25.62
C ALA A 42 -3.18 9.75 -26.01
N LEU A 43 -2.72 10.54 -25.04
CA LEU A 43 -1.81 11.67 -25.29
C LEU A 43 -0.48 11.20 -25.89
N SER A 44 0.06 10.07 -25.43
CA SER A 44 1.30 9.50 -25.97
C SER A 44 1.16 9.03 -27.40
N VAL A 45 0.05 8.35 -27.72
CA VAL A 45 -0.25 7.90 -29.09
C VAL A 45 -0.40 9.12 -30.01
N VAL A 46 -1.13 10.15 -29.57
CA VAL A 46 -1.25 11.42 -30.30
C VAL A 46 0.10 12.12 -30.44
N MET A 47 0.92 12.21 -29.39
CA MET A 47 2.25 12.82 -29.46
C MET A 47 3.23 12.03 -30.33
N ALA A 48 3.10 10.70 -30.37
CA ALA A 48 3.88 9.85 -31.26
C ALA A 48 3.50 10.12 -32.73
N ALA A 49 2.21 10.19 -33.02
CA ALA A 49 1.69 10.33 -34.38
C ALA A 49 1.73 11.75 -34.93
N HIS A 50 1.41 12.75 -34.12
CA HIS A 50 1.22 14.14 -34.51
C HIS A 50 2.16 14.98 -33.65
N MET A 51 3.44 14.94 -33.99
CA MET A 51 4.47 15.66 -33.25
C MET A 51 4.25 17.18 -33.37
N PRO A 52 3.91 17.89 -32.28
CA PRO A 52 3.75 19.34 -32.34
C PRO A 52 5.08 20.03 -32.66
N PRO A 53 5.04 21.24 -33.27
CA PRO A 53 6.26 21.95 -33.67
C PRO A 53 7.15 22.29 -32.47
N ALA A 54 8.45 22.01 -32.60
CA ALA A 54 9.44 22.26 -31.56
C ALA A 54 9.58 23.76 -31.26
N LEU A 55 9.36 24.15 -30.00
CA LEU A 55 9.71 25.47 -29.47
C LEU A 55 11.24 25.59 -29.40
N ARG A 56 11.81 26.73 -29.80
CA ARG A 56 13.26 26.93 -29.90
C ARG A 56 13.79 27.71 -28.71
N LEU A 57 13.61 27.18 -27.50
CA LEU A 57 13.89 27.88 -26.25
C LEU A 57 15.23 27.48 -25.59
N GLY A 58 15.94 26.47 -26.14
CA GLY A 58 17.26 26.03 -25.69
C GLY A 58 17.24 24.96 -24.60
N SER A 59 18.33 24.22 -24.41
CA SER A 59 18.37 23.06 -23.49
C SER A 59 18.07 23.40 -22.03
N LEU A 60 18.34 24.64 -21.59
CA LEU A 60 18.04 25.07 -20.22
C LEU A 60 16.53 25.06 -19.92
N THR A 61 15.68 25.39 -20.88
CA THR A 61 14.22 25.37 -20.67
C THR A 61 13.67 23.95 -20.55
N SER A 62 14.29 22.99 -21.26
CA SER A 62 13.95 21.57 -21.07
C SER A 62 14.30 21.08 -19.66
N ALA A 63 15.44 21.51 -19.11
CA ALA A 63 15.83 21.17 -17.75
C ALA A 63 14.91 21.82 -16.73
N LEU A 64 14.54 23.09 -16.93
CA LEU A 64 13.59 23.80 -16.07
C LEU A 64 12.19 23.14 -16.09
N ALA A 65 11.74 22.69 -17.27
CA ALA A 65 10.49 21.97 -17.41
C ALA A 65 10.49 20.65 -16.63
N VAL A 66 11.60 19.90 -16.63
CA VAL A 66 11.75 18.68 -15.82
C VAL A 66 11.87 19.02 -14.33
N LEU A 67 12.64 20.05 -13.98
CA LEU A 67 12.85 20.52 -12.61
C LEU A 67 11.54 20.89 -11.91
N ILE A 68 10.57 21.45 -12.65
CA ILE A 68 9.26 21.83 -12.12
C ILE A 68 8.24 20.70 -12.32
N GLY A 69 8.20 20.12 -13.51
CA GLY A 69 7.18 19.16 -13.91
C GLY A 69 7.27 17.83 -13.16
N PHE A 70 8.48 17.33 -12.88
CA PHE A 70 8.65 16.07 -12.15
C PHE A 70 8.17 16.21 -10.69
N PRO A 71 8.60 17.22 -9.91
CA PRO A 71 8.09 17.44 -8.56
C PRO A 71 6.58 17.63 -8.51
N LEU A 72 6.03 18.49 -9.37
CA LEU A 72 4.62 18.82 -9.34
C LEU A 72 3.75 17.59 -9.67
N LEU A 73 4.12 16.84 -10.71
CA LEU A 73 3.36 15.65 -11.12
C LEU A 73 3.51 14.53 -10.10
N SER A 74 4.72 14.29 -9.58
CA SER A 74 4.92 13.27 -8.55
C SER A 74 4.16 13.60 -7.27
N MET A 75 4.19 14.84 -6.78
CA MET A 75 3.39 15.26 -5.62
C MET A 75 1.89 15.08 -5.87
N LEU A 76 1.38 15.51 -7.03
CA LEU A 76 -0.06 15.37 -7.35
C LEU A 76 -0.51 13.91 -7.35
N ILE A 77 0.30 13.02 -7.94
CA ILE A 77 -0.01 11.59 -8.03
C ILE A 77 0.21 10.86 -6.70
N LEU A 78 1.19 11.28 -5.88
CA LEU A 78 1.40 10.72 -4.54
C LEU A 78 0.28 11.10 -3.59
N VAL A 79 -0.16 12.37 -3.57
CA VAL A 79 -1.26 12.83 -2.72
C VAL A 79 -2.56 12.11 -3.05
N GLY A 80 -2.76 11.73 -4.32
CA GLY A 80 -3.94 10.99 -4.72
C GLY A 80 -3.89 9.48 -4.43
N ALA A 81 -2.74 8.92 -4.05
CA ALA A 81 -2.58 7.50 -3.80
C ALA A 81 -2.95 7.15 -2.35
N GLY A 82 -3.87 6.20 -2.18
CA GLY A 82 -4.24 5.71 -0.85
C GLY A 82 -3.14 4.82 -0.23
N PRO A 83 -3.02 4.78 1.10
CA PRO A 83 -2.02 3.95 1.79
C PRO A 83 -2.18 2.46 1.47
N VAL A 84 -3.41 1.98 1.29
CA VAL A 84 -3.71 0.58 0.91
C VAL A 84 -3.13 0.22 -0.47
N LEU A 85 -3.13 1.17 -1.42
CA LEU A 85 -2.54 0.96 -2.75
C LEU A 85 -1.01 0.84 -2.67
N LEU A 86 -0.38 1.71 -1.88
CA LEU A 86 1.08 1.79 -1.78
C LEU A 86 1.65 0.65 -0.91
N ALA A 87 1.05 0.37 0.24
CA ALA A 87 1.49 -0.67 1.16
C ALA A 87 1.14 -2.09 0.71
N GLY A 88 0.03 -2.24 -0.03
CA GLY A 88 -0.60 -3.51 -0.39
C GLY A 88 0.12 -4.34 -1.46
N ALA A 89 -0.67 -5.11 -2.23
CA ALA A 89 -0.17 -6.14 -3.15
C ALA A 89 0.80 -5.60 -4.22
N GLU A 90 1.83 -6.39 -4.55
CA GLU A 90 2.85 -6.00 -5.56
C GLU A 90 2.23 -5.64 -6.92
N GLY A 91 1.18 -6.34 -7.36
CA GLY A 91 0.55 -6.08 -8.65
C GLY A 91 -0.01 -4.66 -8.80
N LYS A 92 -0.78 -4.18 -7.81
CA LYS A 92 -1.36 -2.83 -7.85
C LYS A 92 -0.27 -1.74 -7.80
N TRP A 93 0.76 -1.96 -6.99
CA TRP A 93 1.90 -1.06 -6.90
C TRP A 93 2.70 -0.99 -8.22
N ILE A 94 2.91 -2.12 -8.91
CA ILE A 94 3.59 -2.14 -10.22
C ILE A 94 2.80 -1.31 -11.24
N ILE A 95 1.46 -1.45 -11.27
CA ILE A 95 0.62 -0.69 -12.20
C ILE A 95 0.68 0.82 -11.89
N TYR A 96 0.63 1.19 -10.61
CA TYR A 96 0.82 2.57 -10.17
C TYR A 96 2.19 3.13 -10.61
N GLN A 97 3.26 2.38 -10.36
CA GLN A 97 4.63 2.74 -10.73
C GLN A 97 4.78 2.91 -12.25
N MET A 98 4.22 2.01 -13.05
CA MET A 98 4.23 2.08 -14.50
C MET A 98 3.46 3.30 -15.02
N GLY A 99 2.29 3.62 -14.44
CA GLY A 99 1.53 4.81 -14.79
C GLY A 99 2.28 6.11 -14.47
N LEU A 100 2.95 6.18 -13.31
CA LEU A 100 3.81 7.31 -12.97
C LEU A 100 4.99 7.44 -13.95
N ALA A 101 5.66 6.33 -14.29
CA ALA A 101 6.75 6.29 -15.26
C ALA A 101 6.32 6.85 -16.61
N PHE A 102 5.11 6.49 -17.03
CA PHE A 102 4.52 6.93 -18.27
C PHE A 102 4.27 8.44 -18.31
N LEU A 103 3.64 8.99 -17.26
CA LEU A 103 3.39 10.42 -17.14
C LEU A 103 4.69 11.25 -17.11
N LEU A 104 5.68 10.82 -16.33
CA LEU A 104 6.98 11.49 -16.27
C LEU A 104 7.73 11.43 -17.62
N THR A 105 7.59 10.32 -18.35
CA THR A 105 8.15 10.21 -19.70
C THR A 105 7.54 11.22 -20.66
N LEU A 106 6.22 11.44 -20.61
CA LEU A 106 5.55 12.46 -21.41
C LEU A 106 6.03 13.87 -21.09
N VAL A 107 6.26 14.18 -19.82
CA VAL A 107 6.87 15.45 -19.39
C VAL A 107 8.27 15.61 -19.99
N CYS A 108 9.10 14.56 -19.93
CA CYS A 108 10.44 14.58 -20.55
C CYS A 108 10.40 14.79 -22.07
N ILE A 109 9.47 14.14 -22.78
CA ILE A 109 9.32 14.29 -24.22
C ILE A 109 8.91 15.73 -24.56
N GLY A 110 7.93 16.28 -23.84
CA GLY A 110 7.54 17.68 -23.98
C GLY A 110 8.72 18.62 -23.76
N ALA A 111 9.51 18.38 -22.72
CA ALA A 111 10.71 19.16 -22.40
C ALA A 111 11.77 19.09 -23.52
N PHE A 112 12.10 17.91 -24.04
CA PHE A 112 13.10 17.74 -25.11
C PHE A 112 12.71 18.45 -26.40
N ARG A 113 11.41 18.65 -26.65
CA ARG A 113 10.91 19.40 -27.80
C ARG A 113 11.15 20.91 -27.67
N MET A 114 11.21 21.46 -26.45
CA MET A 114 11.50 22.88 -26.19
C MET A 114 12.99 23.23 -26.36
N GLY A 115 13.87 22.22 -26.28
CA GLY A 115 15.33 22.40 -26.25
C GLY A 115 16.04 22.56 -27.60
N GLY A 116 15.32 22.62 -28.72
CA GLY A 116 15.94 22.53 -30.05
C GLY A 116 16.75 23.77 -30.48
N ARG A 117 18.08 23.65 -30.57
CA ARG A 117 18.96 24.59 -31.31
C ARG A 117 19.29 24.06 -32.70
N THR A 118 19.30 24.92 -33.70
CA THR A 118 19.58 24.61 -35.12
C THR A 118 21.03 24.93 -35.49
N ASN A 119 22.02 24.43 -34.75
CA ASN A 119 23.42 24.55 -35.18
C ASN A 119 23.97 23.16 -35.51
N GLY A 120 24.12 22.89 -36.81
CA GLY A 120 24.56 21.61 -37.37
C GLY A 120 26.05 21.36 -37.22
N GLY A 121 26.54 21.28 -35.98
CA GLY A 121 27.88 20.78 -35.66
C GLY A 121 27.88 19.26 -35.43
N ALA A 122 29.03 18.61 -35.61
CA ALA A 122 29.20 17.18 -35.32
C ALA A 122 28.77 16.86 -33.87
N PRO A 123 28.12 15.71 -33.63
CA PRO A 123 27.64 15.36 -32.31
C PRO A 123 28.83 15.09 -31.38
N PRO A 124 29.01 15.84 -30.28
CA PRO A 124 29.92 15.37 -29.25
C PRO A 124 29.30 14.11 -28.63
N GLN A 125 30.04 12.99 -28.61
CA GLN A 125 29.63 11.76 -27.91
C GLN A 125 29.65 11.93 -26.38
N ILE A 126 30.42 12.91 -25.91
CA ILE A 126 30.68 13.28 -24.52
C ILE A 126 29.40 13.63 -23.71
N PRO A 127 28.42 14.42 -24.19
CA PRO A 127 27.19 14.70 -23.44
C PRO A 127 26.30 13.48 -23.19
N LEU A 128 26.28 12.48 -24.08
CA LEU A 128 25.43 11.30 -23.88
C LEU A 128 26.01 10.37 -22.81
N THR A 129 27.33 10.17 -22.83
CA THR A 129 28.01 9.37 -21.79
C THR A 129 27.89 10.04 -20.43
N LEU A 130 28.06 11.38 -20.36
CA LEU A 130 27.80 12.16 -19.15
C LEU A 130 26.35 12.05 -18.67
N ALA A 131 25.36 12.04 -19.59
CA ALA A 131 23.97 11.87 -19.22
C ALA A 131 23.68 10.50 -18.58
N ILE A 132 24.28 9.43 -19.11
CA ILE A 132 24.16 8.08 -18.55
C ILE A 132 24.80 8.04 -17.16
N VAL A 133 26.01 8.60 -17.00
CA VAL A 133 26.69 8.66 -15.71
C VAL A 133 25.88 9.48 -14.69
N ALA A 134 25.35 10.64 -15.10
CA ALA A 134 24.49 11.46 -14.24
C ALA A 134 23.21 10.72 -13.84
N LEU A 135 22.58 10.02 -14.78
CA LEU A 135 21.38 9.23 -14.51
C LEU A 135 21.67 8.11 -13.50
N LEU A 136 22.73 7.33 -13.73
CA LEU A 136 23.15 6.28 -12.79
C LEU A 136 23.50 6.85 -11.42
N GLY A 137 24.19 7.98 -11.36
CA GLY A 137 24.53 8.66 -10.11
C GLY A 137 23.30 9.10 -9.32
N VAL A 138 22.32 9.73 -9.98
CA VAL A 138 21.05 10.14 -9.34
C VAL A 138 20.24 8.92 -8.90
N CYS A 139 20.19 7.85 -9.69
CA CYS A 139 19.53 6.61 -9.30
C CYS A 139 20.16 5.95 -8.07
N LEU A 140 21.51 5.86 -8.03
CA LEU A 140 22.24 5.31 -6.89
C LEU A 140 22.04 6.16 -5.64
N ALA A 141 22.13 7.49 -5.76
CA ALA A 141 21.88 8.40 -4.66
C ALA A 141 20.44 8.31 -4.15
N GLY A 142 19.47 8.22 -5.06
CA GLY A 142 18.05 8.04 -4.73
C GLY A 142 17.78 6.70 -4.04
N ALA A 143 18.34 5.60 -4.55
CA ALA A 143 18.21 4.29 -3.93
C ALA A 143 18.86 4.24 -2.54
N PHE A 144 20.05 4.84 -2.39
CA PHE A 144 20.72 4.97 -1.11
C PHE A 144 19.88 5.79 -0.12
N TRP A 145 19.27 6.89 -0.58
CA TRP A 145 18.38 7.71 0.24
C TRP A 145 17.17 6.93 0.74
N VAL A 146 16.47 6.20 -0.14
CA VAL A 146 15.34 5.33 0.23
C VAL A 146 15.73 4.33 1.30
N LEU A 147 16.88 3.67 1.12
CA LEU A 147 17.39 2.69 2.07
C LEU A 147 17.80 3.31 3.41
N SER A 148 18.12 4.60 3.44
CA SER A 148 18.63 5.27 4.64
C SER A 148 17.54 5.98 5.44
N ILE A 149 16.53 6.54 4.77
CA ILE A 149 15.52 7.43 5.39
C ILE A 149 14.11 6.83 5.34
N GLY A 150 13.85 5.85 4.46
CA GLY A 150 12.53 5.21 4.36
C GLY A 150 11.48 6.03 3.60
N SER A 151 11.73 7.32 3.36
CA SER A 151 10.84 8.20 2.60
C SER A 151 11.59 9.04 1.55
N ILE A 152 10.88 9.42 0.48
CA ILE A 152 11.38 10.39 -0.51
C ILE A 152 10.39 11.54 -0.66
N PRO A 153 10.79 12.76 -0.28
CA PRO A 153 10.05 13.95 -0.64
C PRO A 153 9.93 14.11 -2.17
N GLY A 154 8.72 14.39 -2.66
CA GLY A 154 8.44 14.53 -4.10
C GLY A 154 9.28 15.59 -4.82
N TRP A 155 9.85 16.58 -4.11
CA TRP A 155 10.72 17.60 -4.71
C TRP A 155 12.10 17.06 -5.14
N ILE A 156 12.56 15.95 -4.57
CA ILE A 156 13.84 15.31 -4.93
C ILE A 156 13.84 14.86 -6.40
N THR A 157 12.67 14.66 -6.99
CA THR A 157 12.50 14.31 -8.40
C THR A 157 13.02 15.37 -9.37
N GLY A 158 13.21 16.60 -8.87
CA GLY A 158 13.92 17.66 -9.60
C GLY A 158 15.38 17.32 -9.93
N ALA A 159 16.02 16.39 -9.21
CA ALA A 159 17.39 15.95 -9.49
C ALA A 159 17.56 15.33 -10.89
N TRP A 160 16.49 14.75 -11.45
CA TRP A 160 16.48 14.20 -12.81
C TRP A 160 16.52 15.30 -13.89
N ALA A 161 16.44 16.58 -13.53
CA ALA A 161 16.68 17.69 -14.45
C ALA A 161 18.11 17.70 -15.01
N LEU A 162 19.10 17.22 -14.25
CA LEU A 162 20.50 17.16 -14.69
C LEU A 162 20.72 16.18 -15.86
N PRO A 163 20.36 14.88 -15.76
CA PRO A 163 20.44 13.98 -16.90
C PRO A 163 19.54 14.45 -18.07
N ALA A 164 18.37 15.04 -17.79
CA ALA A 164 17.52 15.61 -18.85
C ALA A 164 18.20 16.76 -19.60
N LEU A 165 18.90 17.67 -18.90
CA LEU A 165 19.66 18.76 -19.51
C LEU A 165 20.73 18.23 -20.47
N LEU A 166 21.49 17.22 -20.03
CA LEU A 166 22.57 16.63 -20.81
C LEU A 166 22.04 15.89 -22.04
N VAL A 167 20.93 15.14 -21.90
CA VAL A 167 20.24 14.51 -23.02
C VAL A 167 19.72 15.55 -23.99
N ALA A 168 19.05 16.61 -23.51
CA ALA A 168 18.51 17.66 -24.38
C ALA A 168 19.62 18.38 -25.16
N PHE A 169 20.77 18.64 -24.51
CA PHE A 169 21.94 19.17 -25.17
C PHE A 169 22.48 18.22 -26.25
N GLY A 170 22.66 16.93 -25.92
CA GLY A 170 23.11 15.92 -26.88
C GLY A 170 22.17 15.76 -28.07
N LEU A 171 20.85 15.74 -27.83
CA LEU A 171 19.82 15.65 -28.88
C LEU A 171 19.76 16.90 -29.77
N SER A 172 20.20 18.06 -29.27
CA SER A 172 20.26 19.30 -30.08
C SER A 172 21.35 19.25 -31.15
N CYS A 173 22.39 18.43 -30.96
CA CYS A 173 23.47 18.21 -31.93
C CYS A 173 23.09 17.16 -32.99
N VAL A 174 21.99 16.43 -32.82
CA VAL A 174 21.53 15.41 -33.77
C VAL A 174 20.60 16.04 -34.81
N LYS A 175 20.85 15.77 -36.10
CA LYS A 175 19.97 16.21 -37.19
C LYS A 175 18.53 15.69 -36.98
N ARG A 176 17.54 16.51 -37.35
CA ARG A 176 16.13 16.11 -37.31
C ARG A 176 15.88 14.90 -38.22
N GLY A 177 15.06 13.96 -37.74
CA GLY A 177 14.69 12.74 -38.44
C GLY A 177 14.39 11.62 -37.44
N ALA A 178 13.95 10.46 -37.96
CA ALA A 178 13.52 9.31 -37.17
C ALA A 178 14.52 8.87 -36.08
N ARG A 179 15.82 9.00 -36.36
CA ARG A 179 16.88 8.68 -35.39
C ARG A 179 16.83 9.58 -34.14
N ARG A 180 16.60 10.89 -34.29
CA ARG A 180 16.50 11.82 -33.16
C ARG A 180 15.25 11.54 -32.34
N ASP A 181 14.14 11.25 -33.02
CA ASP A 181 12.88 10.95 -32.35
C ASP A 181 12.98 9.66 -31.54
N TRP A 182 13.53 8.59 -32.13
CA TRP A 182 13.79 7.34 -31.41
C TRP A 182 14.70 7.53 -30.20
N MET A 183 15.82 8.27 -30.35
CA MET A 183 16.73 8.58 -29.24
C MET A 183 16.04 9.40 -28.14
N ALA A 184 15.15 10.33 -28.50
CA ALA A 184 14.42 11.15 -27.54
C ALA A 184 13.41 10.32 -26.74
N TRP A 185 12.67 9.41 -27.39
CA TRP A 185 11.76 8.49 -26.71
C TRP A 185 12.50 7.53 -25.78
N LEU A 186 13.61 6.93 -26.24
CA LEU A 186 14.43 6.04 -25.43
C LEU A 186 14.97 6.75 -24.18
N ALA A 187 15.53 7.95 -24.35
CA ALA A 187 16.10 8.70 -23.24
C ALA A 187 15.02 9.21 -22.27
N ALA A 188 13.87 9.65 -22.77
CA ALA A 188 12.75 10.08 -21.94
C ALA A 188 12.18 8.92 -21.14
N ALA A 189 12.03 7.74 -21.77
CA ALA A 189 11.56 6.54 -21.10
C ALA A 189 12.52 6.10 -19.98
N ALA A 190 13.83 6.15 -20.23
CA ALA A 190 14.83 5.84 -19.19
C ALA A 190 14.78 6.82 -18.01
N ILE A 191 14.69 8.13 -18.28
CA ILE A 191 14.63 9.16 -17.23
C ILE A 191 13.31 9.10 -16.45
N GLY A 192 12.17 9.03 -17.15
CA GLY A 192 10.85 8.96 -16.52
C GLY A 192 10.66 7.67 -15.70
N SER A 193 11.09 6.53 -16.23
CA SER A 193 10.97 5.25 -15.53
C SER A 193 11.87 5.17 -14.31
N SER A 194 13.13 5.63 -14.41
CA SER A 194 14.04 5.61 -13.26
C SER A 194 13.57 6.52 -12.12
N ALA A 195 13.07 7.72 -12.44
CA ALA A 195 12.46 8.60 -11.45
C ALA A 195 11.26 7.93 -10.78
N ALA A 196 10.33 7.38 -11.57
CA ALA A 196 9.13 6.74 -11.05
C ALA A 196 9.42 5.54 -10.14
N VAL A 197 10.40 4.69 -10.49
CA VAL A 197 10.80 3.55 -9.66
C VAL A 197 11.29 4.03 -8.29
N VAL A 198 12.19 5.01 -8.26
CA VAL A 198 12.76 5.52 -7.01
C VAL A 198 11.67 6.14 -6.13
N ILE A 199 10.82 7.00 -6.68
CA ILE A 199 9.74 7.66 -5.95
C ILE A 199 8.72 6.66 -5.42
N ALA A 200 8.22 5.77 -6.29
CA ALA A 200 7.18 4.82 -5.92
C ALA A 200 7.69 3.81 -4.88
N TRP A 201 9.00 3.51 -4.89
CA TRP A 201 9.61 2.65 -3.88
C TRP A 201 9.68 3.34 -2.52
N GLY A 202 10.12 4.60 -2.47
CA GLY A 202 10.11 5.40 -1.23
C GLY A 202 8.70 5.53 -0.65
N ALA A 203 7.72 5.90 -1.47
CA ALA A 203 6.32 6.01 -1.04
C ALA A 203 5.71 4.70 -0.54
N ARG A 204 6.17 3.56 -1.07
CA ARG A 204 5.75 2.24 -0.59
C ARG A 204 6.32 1.89 0.77
N ILE A 205 7.58 2.25 1.04
CA ILE A 205 8.18 2.01 2.36
C ILE A 205 7.49 2.89 3.40
N ASP A 206 7.31 4.17 3.09
CA ASP A 206 6.59 5.15 3.92
C ASP A 206 5.19 4.65 4.28
N ALA A 207 4.38 4.26 3.28
CA ALA A 207 3.03 3.73 3.52
C ALA A 207 3.00 2.43 4.32
N ARG A 208 4.04 1.58 4.22
CA ARG A 208 4.16 0.36 5.04
C ARG A 208 4.56 0.67 6.48
N MET A 209 5.40 1.69 6.69
CA MET A 209 5.73 2.17 8.03
C MET A 209 4.51 2.78 8.70
N ASP A 210 3.74 3.62 7.98
CA ASP A 210 2.48 4.19 8.48
C ASP A 210 1.45 3.11 8.84
N GLU A 211 1.25 2.12 7.96
CA GLU A 211 0.35 1.00 8.21
C GLU A 211 0.80 0.17 9.43
N ALA A 212 2.10 -0.09 9.55
CA ALA A 212 2.65 -0.78 10.71
C ALA A 212 2.42 0.03 12.00
N GLU A 213 2.60 1.35 11.97
CA GLU A 213 2.33 2.22 13.12
C GLU A 213 0.86 2.20 13.54
N ILE A 214 -0.08 2.23 12.59
CA ILE A 214 -1.51 2.08 12.86
C ILE A 214 -1.82 0.72 13.49
N GLN A 215 -1.17 -0.35 13.03
CA GLN A 215 -1.39 -1.68 13.60
C GLN A 215 -0.78 -1.80 15.00
N LEU A 216 0.40 -1.23 15.21
CA LEU A 216 1.07 -1.16 16.51
C LEU A 216 0.28 -0.35 17.53
N SER A 217 -0.35 0.76 17.12
CA SER A 217 -1.20 1.56 18.01
C SER A 217 -2.46 0.84 18.48
N ARG A 218 -2.83 -0.27 17.81
CA ARG A 218 -3.97 -1.13 18.21
C ARG A 218 -3.56 -2.24 19.18
N LEU A 219 -2.27 -2.41 19.47
CA LEU A 219 -1.80 -3.41 20.44
C LEU A 219 -2.18 -3.02 21.86
N GLY A 220 -2.35 -4.03 22.71
CA GLY A 220 -2.70 -3.84 24.11
C GLY A 220 -4.20 -3.73 24.32
N VAL A 221 -4.59 -2.75 25.13
CA VAL A 221 -5.97 -2.53 25.58
C VAL A 221 -6.47 -1.13 25.17
N PRO A 222 -6.24 -0.63 23.93
CA PRO A 222 -6.82 0.64 23.53
C PRO A 222 -8.34 0.52 23.44
N VAL A 223 -9.04 1.65 23.60
CA VAL A 223 -10.47 1.72 23.26
C VAL A 223 -10.57 1.64 21.73
N ASP A 224 -11.21 0.58 21.22
CA ASP A 224 -11.43 0.39 19.78
C ASP A 224 -12.93 0.48 19.46
N PRO A 225 -13.41 1.66 19.01
CA PRO A 225 -14.81 1.86 18.66
C PRO A 225 -15.28 0.96 17.50
N TYR A 226 -14.37 0.57 16.60
CA TYR A 226 -14.72 -0.29 15.48
C TYR A 226 -14.95 -1.72 15.97
N LEU A 227 -14.06 -2.23 16.83
CA LEU A 227 -14.24 -3.56 17.44
C LEU A 227 -15.54 -3.61 18.25
N GLU A 228 -15.85 -2.59 19.04
CA GLU A 228 -17.10 -2.50 19.81
C GLU A 228 -18.33 -2.52 18.89
N TYR A 229 -18.29 -1.78 17.78
CA TYR A 229 -19.34 -1.82 16.76
C TYR A 229 -19.51 -3.22 16.13
N VAL A 230 -18.41 -3.89 15.78
CA VAL A 230 -18.43 -5.24 15.20
C VAL A 230 -18.97 -6.26 16.21
N LEU A 231 -18.63 -6.13 17.50
CA LEU A 231 -19.14 -6.98 18.57
C LEU A 231 -20.65 -6.80 18.81
N HIS A 232 -21.15 -5.57 18.74
CA HIS A 232 -22.60 -5.32 18.79
C HIS A 232 -23.29 -5.96 17.58
N ARG A 233 -22.73 -5.80 16.38
CA ARG A 233 -23.26 -6.44 15.18
C ARG A 233 -23.22 -7.97 15.27
N PHE A 234 -22.19 -8.53 15.91
CA PHE A 234 -22.10 -9.97 16.20
C PHE A 234 -23.25 -10.42 17.10
N ALA A 235 -23.52 -9.70 18.19
CA ALA A 235 -24.63 -9.99 19.09
C ALA A 235 -25.99 -9.95 18.36
N ASP A 236 -26.24 -8.91 17.57
CA ASP A 236 -27.47 -8.76 16.77
C ASP A 236 -27.62 -9.89 15.74
N THR A 237 -26.51 -10.28 15.11
CA THR A 237 -26.51 -11.36 14.11
C THR A 237 -26.79 -12.70 14.76
N ALA A 238 -26.15 -12.99 15.91
CA ALA A 238 -26.38 -14.22 16.66
C ALA A 238 -27.84 -14.37 17.13
N ASP A 239 -28.44 -13.30 17.65
CA ASP A 239 -29.86 -13.29 18.04
C ASP A 239 -30.78 -13.55 16.82
N SER A 240 -30.48 -12.91 15.68
CA SER A 240 -31.25 -13.12 14.46
C SER A 240 -31.17 -14.55 13.89
N LEU A 241 -30.00 -15.18 13.96
CA LEU A 241 -29.78 -16.56 13.50
C LEU A 241 -30.42 -17.58 14.44
N ASP A 242 -30.38 -17.33 15.75
CA ASP A 242 -31.08 -18.17 16.74
C ASP A 242 -32.60 -18.13 16.54
N ALA A 243 -33.16 -16.95 16.30
CA ALA A 243 -34.57 -16.78 15.98
C ALA A 243 -34.99 -17.51 14.69
N ALA A 244 -34.06 -17.69 13.74
CA ALA A 244 -34.26 -18.47 12.53
C ALA A 244 -34.10 -19.99 12.74
N GLY A 245 -33.69 -20.43 13.94
CA GLY A 245 -33.53 -21.84 14.29
C GLY A 245 -32.27 -22.49 13.70
N VAL A 246 -31.23 -21.70 13.44
CA VAL A 246 -29.94 -22.19 12.92
C VAL A 246 -29.24 -23.08 13.96
N GLU A 247 -28.55 -24.13 13.49
CA GLU A 247 -27.85 -25.07 14.38
C GLU A 247 -26.70 -24.39 15.15
N SER A 248 -26.38 -24.90 16.35
CA SER A 248 -25.41 -24.31 17.28
C SER A 248 -24.03 -23.97 16.68
N ALA A 249 -23.47 -24.87 15.86
CA ALA A 249 -22.17 -24.65 15.23
C ALA A 249 -22.23 -23.63 14.09
N GLU A 250 -23.30 -23.69 13.29
CA GLU A 250 -23.53 -22.79 12.16
C GLU A 250 -23.84 -21.38 12.66
N LEU A 251 -24.63 -21.23 13.73
CA LEU A 251 -24.92 -19.95 14.37
C LEU A 251 -23.63 -19.22 14.78
N LEU A 252 -22.72 -19.92 15.46
CA LEU A 252 -21.46 -19.34 15.92
C LEU A 252 -20.53 -18.97 14.76
N TYR A 253 -20.43 -19.84 13.76
CA TYR A 253 -19.58 -19.60 12.60
C TYR A 253 -20.12 -18.48 11.70
N GLU A 254 -21.42 -18.48 11.40
CA GLU A 254 -22.07 -17.48 10.57
C GLU A 254 -22.14 -16.12 11.26
N SER A 255 -22.44 -16.06 12.57
CA SER A 255 -22.38 -14.79 13.30
C SER A 255 -20.99 -14.19 13.28
N TRP A 256 -19.94 -15.00 13.40
CA TRP A 256 -18.55 -14.55 13.32
C TRP A 256 -18.18 -13.98 11.94
N ILE A 257 -18.62 -14.63 10.85
CA ILE A 257 -18.36 -14.16 9.48
C ILE A 257 -19.22 -12.95 9.11
N LEU A 258 -20.53 -13.04 9.29
CA LEU A 258 -21.50 -12.03 8.83
C LEU A 258 -21.41 -10.71 9.60
N SER A 259 -20.92 -10.75 10.84
CA SER A 259 -20.64 -9.54 11.64
C SER A 259 -19.42 -8.77 11.13
N GLY A 260 -18.51 -9.43 10.41
CA GLY A 260 -17.19 -8.91 10.05
C GLY A 260 -16.13 -9.13 11.13
N LEU A 261 -16.44 -9.83 12.22
CA LEU A 261 -15.47 -10.14 13.28
C LEU A 261 -14.36 -11.08 12.79
N ALA A 262 -14.65 -11.92 11.79
CA ALA A 262 -13.65 -12.74 11.12
C ALA A 262 -12.57 -11.91 10.41
N ASP A 263 -12.93 -10.77 9.82
CA ASP A 263 -12.00 -9.90 9.09
C ASP A 263 -11.08 -9.10 10.03
N GLU A 264 -11.50 -8.91 11.30
CA GLU A 264 -10.69 -8.20 12.30
C GLU A 264 -9.49 -9.00 12.80
N GLY A 265 -9.50 -10.33 12.66
CA GLY A 265 -8.36 -11.19 13.04
C GLY A 265 -7.99 -11.12 14.53
N THR A 266 -8.92 -10.72 15.40
CA THR A 266 -8.68 -10.68 16.85
C THR A 266 -8.92 -12.06 17.45
N GLY A 267 -8.11 -12.43 18.44
CA GLY A 267 -8.32 -13.66 19.20
C GLY A 267 -9.69 -13.63 19.89
N VAL A 268 -10.46 -14.72 19.78
CA VAL A 268 -11.78 -14.86 20.38
C VAL A 268 -11.93 -16.23 21.04
N TRP A 269 -12.62 -16.25 22.17
CA TRP A 269 -13.14 -17.45 22.81
C TRP A 269 -14.64 -17.32 22.93
N PHE A 270 -15.39 -18.10 22.14
CA PHE A 270 -16.85 -18.14 22.20
C PHE A 270 -17.33 -19.47 22.77
N THR A 271 -18.27 -19.40 23.72
CA THR A 271 -18.96 -20.56 24.27
C THR A 271 -20.46 -20.38 24.13
N LEU A 272 -21.11 -21.35 23.50
CA LEU A 272 -22.56 -21.48 23.48
C LEU A 272 -22.98 -22.44 24.58
N TRP A 273 -23.83 -21.96 25.47
CA TRP A 273 -24.33 -22.68 26.64
C TRP A 273 -25.76 -23.15 26.41
N SER A 274 -26.02 -24.39 26.79
CA SER A 274 -27.37 -24.96 26.87
C SER A 274 -28.16 -24.37 28.04
N ALA A 275 -29.46 -24.66 28.11
CA ALA A 275 -30.31 -24.29 29.24
C ALA A 275 -29.88 -24.85 30.61
N GLY A 276 -29.02 -25.88 30.64
CA GLY A 276 -28.51 -26.53 31.85
C GLY A 276 -27.07 -26.18 32.20
N ASP A 277 -26.56 -25.06 31.70
CA ASP A 277 -25.19 -24.56 31.93
C ASP A 277 -24.08 -25.52 31.48
N LEU A 278 -24.42 -26.37 30.51
CA LEU A 278 -23.44 -27.21 29.81
C LEU A 278 -23.03 -26.51 28.51
N PRO A 279 -21.71 -26.41 28.21
CA PRO A 279 -21.25 -25.89 26.94
C PRO A 279 -21.66 -26.84 25.82
N GLU A 280 -22.50 -26.37 24.89
CA GLU A 280 -22.91 -27.12 23.69
C GLU A 280 -21.83 -27.07 22.62
N PHE A 281 -21.22 -25.91 22.45
CA PHE A 281 -20.22 -25.68 21.41
C PHE A 281 -19.26 -24.57 21.82
N GLU A 282 -17.99 -24.72 21.47
CA GLU A 282 -16.94 -23.74 21.76
C GLU A 282 -16.11 -23.49 20.51
N ILE A 283 -15.86 -22.22 20.22
CA ILE A 283 -14.93 -21.78 19.16
C ILE A 283 -13.78 -21.05 19.81
N THR A 284 -12.56 -21.49 19.49
CA THR A 284 -11.31 -20.88 19.94
C THR A 284 -10.49 -20.47 18.72
N ILE A 285 -10.17 -19.19 18.65
CA ILE A 285 -9.44 -18.59 17.52
C ILE A 285 -8.37 -17.71 18.13
N GLY A 286 -7.10 -18.04 17.95
CA GLY A 286 -5.98 -17.23 18.46
C GLY A 286 -5.87 -17.13 19.99
N VAL A 287 -6.61 -17.97 20.74
CA VAL A 287 -6.57 -18.02 22.21
C VAL A 287 -6.28 -19.44 22.66
N ALA A 288 -5.20 -19.63 23.42
CA ALA A 288 -4.75 -20.97 23.84
C ALA A 288 -5.34 -21.44 25.18
N VAL A 289 -5.72 -20.51 26.05
CA VAL A 289 -6.22 -20.80 27.41
C VAL A 289 -7.58 -20.13 27.58
N ARG A 290 -8.55 -20.87 28.11
CA ARG A 290 -9.89 -20.36 28.41
C ARG A 290 -9.81 -19.20 29.41
N PRO A 291 -10.30 -18.00 29.06
CA PRO A 291 -10.37 -16.89 30.01
C PRO A 291 -11.37 -17.19 31.12
N GLY A 292 -11.03 -16.90 32.38
CA GLY A 292 -11.93 -17.12 33.53
C GLY A 292 -13.23 -16.29 33.42
N ALA A 293 -13.12 -15.10 32.85
CA ALA A 293 -14.25 -14.19 32.60
C ALA A 293 -15.33 -14.78 31.68
N ALA A 294 -15.09 -15.90 31.00
CA ALA A 294 -16.10 -16.54 30.15
C ALA A 294 -17.29 -17.10 30.95
N ASP A 295 -17.05 -17.47 32.21
CA ASP A 295 -18.05 -18.13 33.06
C ASP A 295 -18.76 -17.13 33.99
N ASP A 296 -18.11 -16.01 34.31
CA ASP A 296 -18.56 -15.01 35.29
C ASP A 296 -19.87 -14.30 34.91
N PHE A 297 -20.20 -14.23 33.61
CA PHE A 297 -21.36 -13.50 33.09
C PHE A 297 -22.57 -14.39 32.76
N LEU A 298 -22.44 -15.71 32.91
CA LEU A 298 -23.53 -16.64 32.61
C LEU A 298 -24.77 -16.36 33.48
N GLU A 299 -24.56 -16.08 34.76
CA GLU A 299 -25.65 -15.87 35.72
C GLU A 299 -26.37 -14.52 35.49
N GLU A 300 -25.66 -13.48 35.04
CA GLU A 300 -26.25 -12.19 34.62
C GLU A 300 -27.19 -12.39 33.41
N ALA A 301 -26.78 -13.20 32.43
CA ALA A 301 -27.63 -13.56 31.27
C ALA A 301 -28.94 -14.24 31.67
N ARG A 302 -28.86 -15.13 32.65
CA ARG A 302 -30.02 -15.90 33.14
C ARG A 302 -31.02 -15.05 33.90
N GLN A 303 -30.57 -13.96 34.52
CA GLN A 303 -31.43 -13.02 35.24
C GLN A 303 -32.26 -12.13 34.29
N GLY A 304 -32.12 -12.32 32.97
CA GLY A 304 -32.90 -11.63 31.95
C GLY A 304 -32.27 -10.30 31.52
N GLU A 305 -30.97 -10.12 31.74
CA GLU A 305 -30.27 -8.98 31.18
C GLU A 305 -30.21 -9.07 29.65
N PRO A 306 -30.40 -7.94 28.93
CA PRO A 306 -30.30 -7.91 27.48
C PRO A 306 -28.87 -8.20 27.00
N ALA A 307 -28.73 -8.50 25.71
CA ALA A 307 -27.41 -8.64 25.09
C ALA A 307 -26.54 -7.40 25.36
N PHE A 308 -25.28 -7.62 25.74
CA PHE A 308 -24.36 -6.52 25.99
C PHE A 308 -22.94 -6.84 25.51
N VAL A 309 -22.21 -5.76 25.25
CA VAL A 309 -20.77 -5.77 25.04
C VAL A 309 -20.16 -4.90 26.13
N ARG A 310 -19.21 -5.43 26.89
CA ARG A 310 -18.57 -4.74 28.02
C ARG A 310 -17.07 -4.81 27.86
N ARG A 311 -16.41 -3.65 27.97
CA ARG A 311 -14.95 -3.58 28.10
C ARG A 311 -14.55 -3.82 29.55
N LEU A 312 -13.72 -4.83 29.77
CA LEU A 312 -13.15 -5.13 31.08
C LEU A 312 -11.72 -4.61 31.22
N GLY A 313 -11.01 -4.49 30.10
CA GLY A 313 -9.68 -3.91 30.06
C GLY A 313 -8.56 -4.80 30.64
N PHE A 314 -8.81 -6.10 30.81
CA PHE A 314 -7.82 -7.07 31.26
C PHE A 314 -7.01 -7.65 30.08
N GLY A 315 -5.84 -8.22 30.37
CA GLY A 315 -4.95 -8.79 29.35
C GLY A 315 -5.53 -10.03 28.68
N ASP A 316 -6.19 -10.87 29.48
CA ASP A 316 -6.87 -12.11 29.09
C ASP A 316 -8.35 -11.90 28.75
N ALA A 317 -8.93 -10.76 29.14
CA ALA A 317 -10.31 -10.37 28.84
C ALA A 317 -10.40 -8.84 28.64
N ASN A 318 -10.12 -8.34 27.44
CA ASN A 318 -10.28 -6.93 27.12
C ASN A 318 -11.76 -6.58 26.91
N TYR A 319 -12.48 -7.40 26.12
CA TYR A 319 -13.91 -7.29 25.90
C TYR A 319 -14.63 -8.59 26.22
N VAL A 320 -15.86 -8.46 26.70
CA VAL A 320 -16.80 -9.56 26.85
C VAL A 320 -18.09 -9.23 26.11
N VAL A 321 -18.62 -10.22 25.43
CA VAL A 321 -19.95 -10.17 24.81
C VAL A 321 -20.82 -11.27 25.42
N GLN A 322 -22.07 -10.91 25.68
CA GLN A 322 -23.07 -11.83 26.17
C GLN A 322 -24.34 -11.63 25.36
N VAL A 323 -24.91 -12.73 24.89
CA VAL A 323 -26.16 -12.75 24.11
C VAL A 323 -27.09 -13.80 24.72
N PRO A 324 -28.17 -13.40 25.41
CA PRO A 324 -29.22 -14.34 25.79
C PRO A 324 -29.95 -14.79 24.52
N LEU A 325 -30.12 -16.10 24.35
CA LEU A 325 -30.76 -16.72 23.18
C LEU A 325 -32.08 -17.40 23.58
N ALA A 326 -32.84 -17.87 22.60
CA ALA A 326 -34.08 -18.58 22.84
C ALA A 326 -33.87 -19.86 23.64
N TYR A 327 -34.95 -20.33 24.28
CA TYR A 327 -34.95 -21.57 25.08
C TYR A 327 -33.95 -21.59 26.24
N GLY A 328 -33.53 -20.41 26.72
CA GLY A 328 -32.54 -20.30 27.79
C GLY A 328 -31.14 -20.71 27.34
N ARG A 329 -30.81 -20.65 26.05
CA ARG A 329 -29.41 -20.71 25.62
C ARG A 329 -28.73 -19.37 25.88
N VAL A 330 -27.42 -19.40 26.05
CA VAL A 330 -26.62 -18.18 26.22
C VAL A 330 -25.36 -18.30 25.39
N LEU A 331 -25.02 -17.25 24.66
CA LEU A 331 -23.74 -17.13 23.99
C LEU A 331 -22.86 -16.15 24.77
N THR A 332 -21.71 -16.61 25.24
CA THR A 332 -20.69 -15.77 25.86
C THR A 332 -19.44 -15.74 24.97
N GLY A 333 -18.81 -14.58 24.91
CA GLY A 333 -17.57 -14.39 24.17
C GLY A 333 -16.58 -13.56 24.96
N VAL A 334 -15.33 -13.98 24.99
CA VAL A 334 -14.23 -13.22 25.60
C VAL A 334 -13.16 -12.95 24.56
N LEU A 335 -12.74 -11.69 24.50
CA LEU A 335 -11.69 -11.22 23.60
C LEU A 335 -10.52 -10.72 24.45
N PRO A 336 -9.36 -11.39 24.44
CA PRO A 336 -8.16 -10.90 25.13
C PRO A 336 -7.60 -9.63 24.47
N ALA A 337 -6.65 -9.01 25.16
CA ALA A 337 -5.87 -7.90 24.62
C ALA A 337 -5.12 -8.31 23.35
N ARG A 338 -5.05 -7.42 22.35
CA ARG A 338 -4.41 -7.72 21.08
C ARG A 338 -2.89 -7.85 21.28
N ARG A 339 -2.33 -9.01 20.95
CA ARG A 339 -0.89 -9.35 21.05
C ARG A 339 -0.25 -9.71 19.71
N GLU A 340 -1.06 -9.85 18.66
CA GLU A 340 -0.66 -10.21 17.30
C GLU A 340 -1.22 -9.18 16.31
N LEU A 341 -0.63 -9.13 15.11
CA LEU A 341 -1.12 -8.28 14.02
C LEU A 341 -2.23 -9.00 13.25
N SER A 342 -3.22 -8.24 12.75
CA SER A 342 -4.42 -8.72 12.03
C SER A 342 -4.12 -9.60 10.80
N ASN A 343 -2.91 -9.54 10.24
CA ASN A 343 -2.49 -10.38 9.11
C ASN A 343 -2.19 -11.85 9.49
N SER A 344 -2.21 -12.17 10.79
CA SER A 344 -2.16 -13.55 11.27
C SER A 344 -3.54 -14.15 11.02
N SER A 345 -3.65 -15.05 10.04
CA SER A 345 -4.93 -15.69 9.71
C SER A 345 -5.63 -16.17 11.00
N PRO A 346 -6.92 -15.87 11.23
CA PRO A 346 -7.63 -16.32 12.44
C PRO A 346 -7.68 -17.86 12.53
N PHE A 347 -7.57 -18.56 11.41
CA PHE A 347 -7.41 -20.02 11.36
C PHE A 347 -5.96 -20.49 11.55
N GLY A 348 -5.04 -19.59 11.92
CA GLY A 348 -3.61 -19.81 12.11
C GLY A 348 -3.25 -21.00 13.00
N PRO A 349 -4.03 -21.37 14.04
CA PRO A 349 -3.76 -22.60 14.80
C PRO A 349 -4.05 -23.89 14.02
N ILE A 350 -5.05 -23.87 13.12
CA ILE A 350 -5.53 -25.04 12.37
C ILE A 350 -4.69 -25.23 11.09
N PHE A 351 -4.28 -24.13 10.44
CA PHE A 351 -3.43 -24.14 9.25
C PHE A 351 -1.98 -23.73 9.55
N GLY A 352 -1.56 -23.73 10.82
CA GLY A 352 -0.26 -23.22 11.26
C GLY A 352 0.93 -23.84 10.55
N SER A 353 0.82 -25.04 9.99
CA SER A 353 1.90 -25.64 9.19
C SER A 353 2.13 -25.00 7.81
N LEU A 354 1.15 -24.25 7.26
CA LEU A 354 1.23 -23.61 5.95
C LEU A 354 1.53 -22.11 6.04
N THR A 355 1.08 -21.44 7.11
CA THR A 355 1.34 -20.01 7.37
C THR A 355 2.55 -19.75 8.27
N ALA A 356 3.00 -20.69 9.10
CA ALA A 356 4.24 -20.55 9.91
C ALA A 356 5.54 -20.60 9.10
N LEU A 357 5.46 -20.61 7.76
CA LEU A 357 6.63 -20.43 6.89
C LEU A 357 7.05 -18.95 6.75
N SER A 358 6.22 -17.99 7.19
CA SER A 358 6.66 -16.62 7.47
C SER A 358 6.72 -16.43 8.97
N GLU A 359 7.92 -16.22 9.51
CA GLU A 359 8.08 -15.68 10.87
C GLU A 359 7.19 -14.45 11.03
N SER A 360 6.46 -14.37 12.15
CA SER A 360 5.66 -13.19 12.45
C SER A 360 6.60 -11.98 12.50
N PRO A 361 6.31 -10.89 11.78
CA PRO A 361 7.14 -9.70 11.81
C PRO A 361 7.09 -8.97 13.16
N LEU A 362 6.19 -9.38 14.07
CA LEU A 362 6.02 -8.82 15.41
C LEU A 362 6.63 -9.74 16.47
N THR A 363 7.50 -9.20 17.31
CA THR A 363 8.06 -9.85 18.50
C THR A 363 7.71 -9.02 19.73
N MET A 364 7.11 -9.65 20.74
CA MET A 364 6.78 -9.02 22.02
C MET A 364 7.86 -9.37 23.05
N VAL A 365 8.45 -8.35 23.70
CA VAL A 365 9.49 -8.53 24.72
C VAL A 365 9.00 -7.95 26.05
N PRO A 366 8.95 -8.74 27.14
CA PRO A 366 8.57 -8.21 28.45
C PRO A 366 9.61 -7.24 28.98
N VAL A 367 9.16 -6.09 29.48
CA VAL A 367 10.02 -5.14 30.19
C VAL A 367 10.26 -5.68 31.59
N LEU A 368 11.53 -5.90 31.94
CA LEU A 368 11.93 -6.45 33.24
C LEU A 368 11.82 -5.38 34.34
N GLU A 369 11.61 -5.81 35.59
CA GLU A 369 11.59 -4.90 36.75
C GLU A 369 12.91 -4.12 36.85
N GLY A 370 12.83 -2.79 36.67
CA GLY A 370 13.97 -1.88 36.72
C GLY A 370 14.39 -1.28 35.37
N ASP A 371 13.89 -1.82 34.26
CA ASP A 371 14.05 -1.22 32.94
C ASP A 371 12.94 -0.20 32.66
N GLU A 372 13.29 0.95 32.07
CA GLU A 372 12.30 1.90 31.57
C GLU A 372 11.66 1.34 30.29
N ALA A 373 10.33 1.21 30.29
CA ALA A 373 9.60 0.87 29.08
C ALA A 373 9.89 1.90 27.98
N THR A 374 9.95 1.44 26.73
CA THR A 374 10.04 2.36 25.59
C THR A 374 8.83 3.31 25.63
N SER A 375 9.01 4.58 25.25
CA SER A 375 7.89 5.53 25.31
C SER A 375 6.72 5.08 24.42
N GLU A 376 5.52 5.64 24.66
CA GLU A 376 4.31 5.36 23.87
C GLU A 376 4.45 5.72 22.37
N GLY A 377 5.53 6.38 21.95
CA GLY A 377 5.79 6.70 20.56
C GLY A 377 6.56 5.61 19.82
N THR A 378 6.15 5.32 18.59
CA THR A 378 6.86 4.38 17.71
C THR A 378 8.24 4.93 17.34
N VAL A 379 9.30 4.21 17.73
CA VAL A 379 10.68 4.56 17.37
C VAL A 379 11.16 3.65 16.26
N TRP A 380 11.42 4.22 15.09
CA TRP A 380 12.00 3.51 13.95
C TRP A 380 13.53 3.53 14.00
N ARG A 381 14.14 2.35 13.86
CA ARG A 381 15.60 2.16 13.78
C ARG A 381 15.96 1.37 12.54
N ARG A 382 17.06 1.75 11.89
CA ARG A 382 17.59 1.01 10.74
C ARG A 382 18.40 -0.19 11.23
N THR A 383 18.06 -1.38 10.76
CA THR A 383 18.81 -2.62 10.97
C THR A 383 19.64 -2.99 9.73
N ALA A 384 20.36 -4.11 9.73
CA ALA A 384 21.07 -4.57 8.52
C ALA A 384 20.09 -5.03 7.41
N GLU A 385 18.96 -5.62 7.81
CA GLU A 385 18.01 -6.29 6.93
C GLU A 385 16.81 -5.40 6.56
N GLY A 386 16.50 -4.38 7.38
CA GLY A 386 15.36 -3.53 7.13
C GLY A 386 15.17 -2.41 8.16
N TRP A 387 13.92 -2.11 8.47
CA TRP A 387 13.54 -1.18 9.53
C TRP A 387 12.95 -1.96 10.69
N GLU A 388 13.29 -1.55 11.91
CA GLU A 388 12.69 -2.08 13.13
C GLU A 388 11.94 -0.94 13.83
N ALA A 389 10.65 -1.11 14.05
CA ALA A 389 9.87 -0.25 14.93
C ALA A 389 9.88 -0.85 16.34
N THR A 390 10.09 -0.02 17.35
CA THR A 390 9.91 -0.38 18.76
C THR A 390 8.90 0.57 19.39
N VAL A 391 7.92 0.03 20.11
CA VAL A 391 6.92 0.80 20.86
C VAL A 391 6.68 0.13 22.21
N GLY A 392 6.59 0.93 23.28
CA GLY A 392 6.16 0.44 24.58
C GLY A 392 4.64 0.34 24.62
N VAL A 393 4.13 -0.84 24.91
CA VAL A 393 2.69 -1.11 25.01
C VAL A 393 2.36 -1.48 26.46
N PRO A 394 1.50 -0.69 27.14
CA PRO A 394 1.04 -1.04 28.47
C PRO A 394 0.06 -2.22 28.39
N TYR A 395 0.42 -3.34 29.01
CA TYR A 395 -0.54 -4.42 29.31
C TYR A 395 -0.85 -4.45 30.81
N PRO A 396 -2.07 -4.90 31.19
CA PRO A 396 -2.44 -5.08 32.60
C PRO A 396 -1.52 -6.05 33.36
N ASP A 397 -0.90 -7.00 32.65
CA ASP A 397 -0.02 -8.03 33.22
C ASP A 397 1.45 -7.58 33.32
N GLY A 398 1.77 -6.37 32.85
CA GLY A 398 3.14 -5.84 32.78
C GLY A 398 3.43 -5.12 31.45
N ALA A 399 4.31 -4.13 31.45
CA ALA A 399 4.68 -3.43 30.22
C ALA A 399 5.44 -4.35 29.25
N MET A 400 5.13 -4.23 27.96
CA MET A 400 5.78 -4.99 26.90
C MET A 400 6.36 -4.03 25.86
N ASP A 401 7.56 -4.31 25.37
CA ASP A 401 8.09 -3.66 24.18
C ASP A 401 7.72 -4.50 22.95
N ALA A 402 6.91 -3.92 22.07
CA ALA A 402 6.55 -4.51 20.80
C ALA A 402 7.60 -4.11 19.75
N LYS A 403 8.20 -5.11 19.09
CA LYS A 403 9.18 -4.94 18.02
C LYS A 403 8.61 -5.43 16.70
N TYR A 404 8.55 -4.55 15.71
CA TYR A 404 8.10 -4.89 14.37
C TYR A 404 9.24 -4.76 13.36
N VAL A 405 9.51 -5.83 12.61
CA VAL A 405 10.55 -5.85 11.58
C VAL A 405 9.93 -5.72 10.20
N LEU A 406 10.31 -4.66 9.49
CA LEU A 406 10.00 -4.43 8.09
C LEU A 406 11.21 -4.80 7.24
N ASP A 407 11.17 -6.01 6.67
CA ASP A 407 12.24 -6.49 5.79
C ASP A 407 12.31 -5.69 4.49
N LEU A 408 13.52 -5.26 4.17
CA LEU A 408 13.83 -4.66 2.88
C LEU A 408 14.56 -5.67 1.99
N PRO A 409 14.32 -5.64 0.67
CA PRO A 409 15.12 -6.46 -0.23
C PRO A 409 16.60 -6.09 -0.10
N THR A 410 17.47 -7.09 -0.15
CA THR A 410 18.92 -6.87 -0.19
C THR A 410 19.29 -5.92 -1.33
N SER A 411 20.37 -5.14 -1.16
CA SER A 411 20.77 -4.11 -2.12
C SER A 411 20.89 -4.64 -3.56
N LEU A 412 21.38 -5.87 -3.72
CA LEU A 412 21.47 -6.54 -5.02
C LEU A 412 20.10 -6.87 -5.61
N LEU A 413 19.18 -7.41 -4.79
CA LEU A 413 17.82 -7.73 -5.22
C LEU A 413 17.04 -6.46 -5.56
N ALA A 414 17.20 -5.40 -4.76
CA ALA A 414 16.61 -4.08 -5.02
C ALA A 414 17.12 -3.50 -6.35
N ALA A 415 18.43 -3.59 -6.62
CA ALA A 415 19.02 -3.16 -7.88
C ALA A 415 18.51 -3.98 -9.07
N ALA A 416 18.40 -5.32 -8.93
CA ALA A 416 17.88 -6.18 -9.97
C ALA A 416 16.40 -5.89 -10.28
N ARG A 417 15.54 -5.81 -9.25
CA ARG A 417 14.13 -5.46 -9.39
C ARG A 417 13.95 -4.07 -10.00
N GLY A 418 14.70 -3.08 -9.51
CA GLY A 418 14.66 -1.71 -10.04
C GLY A 418 15.07 -1.65 -11.51
N THR A 419 16.13 -2.37 -11.90
CA THR A 419 16.58 -2.43 -13.29
C THR A 419 15.55 -3.11 -14.19
N LEU A 420 14.96 -4.22 -13.74
CA LEU A 420 13.88 -4.91 -14.47
C LEU A 420 12.65 -4.02 -14.65
N LEU A 421 12.24 -3.27 -13.63
CA LEU A 421 11.14 -2.32 -13.73
C LEU A 421 11.44 -1.20 -14.71
N VAL A 422 12.64 -0.61 -14.66
CA VAL A 422 13.04 0.43 -15.62
C VAL A 422 13.04 -0.11 -17.04
N LEU A 423 13.58 -1.31 -17.27
CA LEU A 423 13.59 -1.95 -18.59
C LEU A 423 12.18 -2.30 -19.09
N GLY A 424 11.35 -2.87 -18.22
CA GLY A 424 9.97 -3.23 -18.53
C GLY A 424 9.14 -2.01 -18.91
N ASN A 425 9.26 -0.92 -18.13
CA ASN A 425 8.61 0.36 -18.43
C ASN A 425 9.11 0.96 -19.75
N ALA A 426 10.43 0.97 -19.98
CA ALA A 426 11.01 1.48 -21.21
C ALA A 426 10.51 0.69 -22.44
N LEU A 427 10.47 -0.64 -22.35
CA LEU A 427 9.94 -1.50 -23.39
C LEU A 427 8.46 -1.21 -23.67
N ALA A 428 7.63 -1.13 -22.64
CA ALA A 428 6.20 -0.84 -22.78
C ALA A 428 5.95 0.53 -23.45
N ILE A 429 6.68 1.56 -23.02
CA ILE A 429 6.60 2.90 -23.61
C ILE A 429 7.04 2.89 -25.08
N LEU A 430 8.14 2.19 -25.41
CA LEU A 430 8.64 2.10 -26.78
C LEU A 430 7.70 1.31 -27.70
N LEU A 431 7.05 0.26 -27.18
CA LEU A 431 6.02 -0.48 -27.92
C LEU A 431 4.81 0.42 -28.22
N LEU A 432 4.36 1.22 -27.24
CA LEU A 432 3.28 2.19 -27.46
C LEU A 432 3.66 3.26 -28.48
N TRP A 433 4.91 3.74 -28.44
CA TRP A 433 5.42 4.65 -29.46
C TRP A 433 5.41 4.00 -30.85
N ALA A 434 5.92 2.77 -30.99
CA ALA A 434 5.95 2.05 -32.26
C ALA A 434 4.53 1.80 -32.81
N LEU A 435 3.58 1.44 -31.95
CA LEU A 435 2.18 1.30 -32.30
C LEU A 435 1.58 2.63 -32.79
N GLY A 436 1.88 3.74 -32.11
CA GLY A 436 1.44 5.07 -32.53
C GLY A 436 2.00 5.48 -33.89
N GLN A 437 3.25 5.13 -34.20
CA GLN A 437 3.82 5.33 -35.55
C GLN A 437 3.07 4.49 -36.59
N TYR A 438 2.80 3.21 -36.28
CA TYR A 438 2.18 2.28 -37.22
C TYR A 438 0.72 2.61 -37.54
N VAL A 439 -0.08 2.99 -36.53
CA VAL A 439 -1.54 3.15 -36.67
C VAL A 439 -1.95 4.50 -37.25
N LEU A 440 -1.17 5.56 -37.02
CA LEU A 440 -1.56 6.94 -37.35
C LEU A 440 -0.68 7.63 -38.41
N VAL A 441 0.46 7.04 -38.77
CA VAL A 441 1.38 7.56 -39.80
C VAL A 441 1.55 6.59 -40.97
N GLY A 442 1.40 5.27 -40.73
CA GLY A 442 1.23 4.27 -41.78
C GLY A 442 -0.17 4.34 -42.41
#